data_AF-A0A183Q2I5-F1
#
_entry.id   AF-A0A183Q2I5-F1
#
_cell.length_a   1.000
_cell.length_b   1.000
_cell.length_c   1.000
_cell.angle_alpha   90.00
_cell.angle_beta   90.00
_cell.angle_gamma   90.00
#
_symmetry.space_group_name_H-M   'P 1'
#
loop_
_entity.id
_entity.type
_entity.pdbx_description
1 polymer ?
#
loop_
_entity_poly.entity_id
_entity_poly.type
_entity_poly.pdbx_seq_one_letter_code
_entity_poly.pdbx_strand_id
1 'polypeptide(L)'
;MVIRNLQSYLNRISRQQEPLFAVDLMLAGTDVVGNPQPAELYRLVIQELRDAIESTRVFVRWYRGSCVIAPGVKIDGSEDLHYFTFYEEIAKSSEIADLVQQIAKVYANTVEKVKRFQDSWRKHKGKFVANKVSTINPKGRSAQEARVPAKTYQKSVQNTNEETLTTIKLIKSILFLSTEDLRL
;
A
#
# COMPACT_ATOMS: atom_id res chain seq x y z
N MET A 1 7.96 -11.93 25.26
CA MET A 1 8.43 -10.78 24.44
C MET A 1 7.60 -10.61 23.18
N VAL A 2 7.57 -11.61 22.29
CA VAL A 2 6.85 -11.55 21.00
C VAL A 2 5.36 -11.24 21.14
N ILE A 3 4.66 -11.94 22.05
CA ILE A 3 3.23 -11.71 22.33
C ILE A 3 2.94 -10.24 22.67
N ARG A 4 3.70 -9.66 23.61
CA ARG A 4 3.54 -8.25 24.00
C ARG A 4 3.78 -7.28 22.84
N ASN A 5 4.77 -7.57 21.98
CA ASN A 5 5.05 -6.76 20.80
C ASN A 5 3.90 -6.82 19.79
N LEU A 6 3.39 -8.03 19.48
CA LEU A 6 2.25 -8.21 18.58
C LEU A 6 0.97 -7.59 19.13
N GLN A 7 0.71 -7.72 20.44
CA GLN A 7 -0.42 -7.06 21.10
C GLN A 7 -0.30 -5.53 21.03
N SER A 8 0.89 -4.98 21.29
CA SER A 8 1.13 -3.53 21.17
C SER A 8 0.92 -3.06 19.73
N TYR A 9 1.45 -3.80 18.75
CA TYR A 9 1.27 -3.50 17.34
C TYR A 9 -0.21 -3.54 16.92
N LEU A 10 -0.94 -4.60 17.30
CA LEU A 10 -2.37 -4.75 17.06
C LEU A 10 -3.16 -3.56 17.64
N ASN A 11 -2.84 -3.14 18.85
CA ASN A 11 -3.48 -1.98 19.47
C ASN A 11 -3.22 -0.69 18.68
N ARG A 12 -2.00 -0.48 18.18
CA ARG A 12 -1.64 0.70 17.38
C ARG A 12 -2.41 0.75 16.05
N ILE A 13 -2.41 -0.35 15.29
CA ILE A 13 -3.11 -0.42 13.99
C ILE A 13 -4.63 -0.33 14.14
N SER A 14 -5.19 -0.80 15.27
CA SER A 14 -6.64 -0.81 15.50
C SER A 14 -7.17 0.55 15.93
N ARG A 15 -6.39 1.33 16.71
CA ARG A 15 -6.80 2.65 17.19
C ARG A 15 -6.71 3.74 16.12
N GLN A 16 -5.87 3.55 15.10
CA GLN A 16 -5.71 4.49 13.98
C GLN A 16 -5.39 5.94 14.42
N GLN A 17 -4.73 6.12 15.57
CA GLN A 17 -4.41 7.44 16.14
C GLN A 17 -3.29 8.16 15.40
N GLU A 18 -2.37 7.41 14.77
CA GLU A 18 -1.22 7.95 14.06
C GLU A 18 -1.02 7.18 12.73
N PRO A 19 -0.71 7.88 11.62
CA PRO A 19 -0.38 7.21 10.37
C PRO A 19 0.90 6.39 10.51
N LEU A 20 0.86 5.12 10.10
CA LEU A 20 2.00 4.20 10.18
C LEU A 20 2.85 4.18 8.91
N PHE A 21 2.21 4.36 7.76
CA PHE A 21 2.84 4.42 6.45
C PHE A 21 1.92 5.18 5.50
N ALA A 22 2.49 5.66 4.40
CA ALA A 22 1.77 6.27 3.29
C ALA A 22 1.80 5.33 2.08
N VAL A 23 0.76 5.39 1.25
CA VAL A 23 0.68 4.71 -0.05
C VAL A 23 0.56 5.78 -1.11
N ASP A 24 1.46 5.79 -2.07
CA ASP A 24 1.43 6.75 -3.16
C ASP A 24 0.29 6.41 -4.11
N LEU A 25 -0.49 7.43 -4.50
CA LEU A 25 -1.52 7.29 -5.53
C LEU A 25 -1.07 8.03 -6.77
N MET A 26 -1.13 7.35 -7.91
CA MET A 26 -0.78 7.90 -9.22
C MET A 26 -1.92 7.70 -10.21
N LEU A 27 -1.97 8.56 -11.23
CA LEU A 27 -2.91 8.45 -12.33
C LEU A 27 -2.27 7.68 -13.48
N ALA A 28 -2.74 6.45 -13.73
CA ALA A 28 -2.36 5.64 -14.87
C ALA A 28 -3.42 5.76 -15.97
N GLY A 29 -3.21 6.68 -16.92
CA GLY A 29 -4.21 7.04 -17.91
C GLY A 29 -5.42 7.72 -17.26
N THR A 30 -6.54 7.01 -17.17
CA THR A 30 -7.76 7.50 -16.48
C THR A 30 -8.03 6.81 -15.14
N ASP A 31 -7.20 5.82 -14.77
CA ASP A 31 -7.38 5.05 -13.55
C ASP A 31 -6.44 5.55 -12.45
N VAL A 32 -6.96 5.70 -11.23
CA VAL A 32 -6.16 6.01 -10.05
C VAL A 32 -5.66 4.69 -9.46
N VAL A 33 -4.35 4.54 -9.39
CA VAL A 33 -3.67 3.32 -8.94
C VAL A 33 -2.74 3.63 -7.78
N GLY A 34 -2.62 2.68 -6.85
CA GLY A 34 -1.73 2.80 -5.69
C GLY A 34 -0.39 2.11 -5.92
N ASN A 35 0.65 2.65 -5.30
CA ASN A 35 1.97 2.02 -5.15
C ASN A 35 2.35 1.97 -3.67
N PRO A 36 2.39 0.78 -3.05
CA PRO A 36 2.05 -0.53 -3.62
C PRO A 36 0.56 -0.68 -3.95
N GLN A 37 0.23 -1.64 -4.83
CA GLN A 37 -1.16 -1.99 -5.12
C GLN A 37 -1.83 -2.59 -3.88
N PRO A 38 -3.17 -2.46 -3.69
CA PRO A 38 -3.83 -2.95 -2.48
C PRO A 38 -3.57 -4.42 -2.15
N ALA A 39 -3.57 -5.30 -3.18
CA ALA A 39 -3.26 -6.72 -3.01
C ALA A 39 -1.79 -6.95 -2.63
N GLU A 40 -0.88 -6.16 -3.19
CA GLU A 40 0.54 -6.20 -2.85
C GLU A 40 0.80 -5.70 -1.43
N LEU A 41 0.13 -4.63 -1.01
CA LEU A 41 0.18 -4.13 0.36
C LEU A 41 -0.22 -5.22 1.36
N TYR A 42 -1.31 -5.94 1.09
CA TYR A 42 -1.71 -7.07 1.93
C TYR A 42 -0.62 -8.14 1.98
N ARG A 43 -0.06 -8.53 0.82
CA ARG A 43 1.01 -9.53 0.74
C ARG A 43 2.26 -9.11 1.53
N LEU A 44 2.67 -7.85 1.43
CA LEU A 44 3.81 -7.30 2.17
C LEU A 44 3.58 -7.42 3.67
N VAL A 45 2.40 -7.05 4.16
CA VAL A 45 2.06 -7.18 5.59
C VAL A 45 2.13 -8.62 6.06
N ILE A 46 1.57 -9.57 5.30
CA ILE A 46 1.63 -10.99 5.68
C ILE A 46 3.08 -11.49 5.68
N GLN A 47 3.90 -11.01 4.75
CA GLN A 47 5.33 -11.32 4.72
C GLN A 47 6.04 -10.76 5.97
N GLU A 48 5.84 -9.50 6.31
CA GLU A 48 6.41 -8.87 7.50
C GLU A 48 6.04 -9.61 8.80
N LEU A 49 4.80 -10.09 8.92
CA LEU A 49 4.38 -10.87 10.09
C LEU A 49 5.11 -12.22 10.18
N ARG A 50 5.35 -12.86 9.03
CA ARG A 50 6.15 -14.10 8.97
C ARG A 50 7.59 -13.81 9.33
N ASP A 51 8.17 -12.77 8.77
CA ASP A 51 9.57 -12.39 9.00
C ASP A 51 9.80 -11.97 10.45
N ALA A 52 8.82 -11.32 11.10
CA ALA A 52 8.87 -11.03 12.53
C ALA A 52 8.94 -12.30 13.39
N ILE A 53 8.20 -13.36 13.06
CA ILE A 53 8.27 -14.65 13.76
C ILE A 53 9.59 -15.35 13.42
N GLU A 54 9.96 -15.36 12.15
CA GLU A 54 11.17 -15.98 11.63
C GLU A 54 12.45 -15.40 12.25
N SER A 55 12.47 -14.09 12.48
CA SER A 55 13.57 -13.38 13.16
C SER A 55 13.88 -13.96 14.56
N THR A 56 12.94 -14.69 15.16
CA THR A 56 13.14 -15.30 16.48
C THR A 56 14.06 -16.52 16.47
N ARG A 57 14.44 -17.02 15.28
CA ARG A 57 15.46 -18.07 15.13
C ARG A 57 16.84 -17.64 15.60
N VAL A 58 17.12 -16.34 15.70
CA VAL A 58 18.41 -15.86 16.24
C VAL A 58 18.51 -16.04 17.76
N PHE A 59 17.39 -16.25 18.45
CA PHE A 59 17.37 -16.43 19.90
C PHE A 59 17.55 -17.91 20.25
N VAL A 60 18.81 -18.31 20.41
CA VAL A 60 19.20 -19.64 20.88
C VAL A 60 18.76 -19.82 22.33
N ARG A 61 18.27 -21.03 22.65
CA ARG A 61 17.83 -21.38 24.01
C ARG A 61 18.97 -21.45 24.99
N TRP A 62 18.62 -21.39 26.27
CA TRP A 62 19.53 -21.72 27.36
C TRP A 62 19.28 -23.13 27.86
N TYR A 63 20.31 -23.76 28.45
CA TYR A 63 20.11 -24.98 29.21
C TYR A 63 19.12 -24.72 30.35
N ARG A 64 18.20 -25.67 30.56
CA ARG A 64 17.14 -25.57 31.56
C ARG A 64 17.74 -25.27 32.94
N GLY A 65 17.27 -24.18 33.56
CA GLY A 65 17.71 -23.76 34.90
C GLY A 65 19.09 -23.10 34.94
N SER A 66 19.65 -22.70 33.79
CA SER A 66 20.93 -22.00 33.70
C SER A 66 20.84 -20.77 32.80
N CYS A 67 21.86 -19.91 32.86
CA CYS A 67 22.07 -18.82 31.89
C CYS A 67 23.12 -19.18 30.83
N VAL A 68 23.32 -20.47 30.56
CA VAL A 68 24.28 -20.97 29.57
C VAL A 68 23.55 -21.27 28.27
N ILE A 69 24.01 -20.68 27.17
CA ILE A 69 23.46 -20.90 25.83
C ILE A 69 23.62 -22.37 25.43
N ALA A 70 22.55 -22.98 24.92
CA ALA A 70 22.56 -24.34 24.42
C ALA A 70 23.49 -24.43 23.19
N PRO A 71 24.51 -25.32 23.21
CA PRO A 71 25.41 -25.49 22.09
C PRO A 71 24.67 -26.10 20.89
N GLY A 72 25.21 -25.90 19.70
CA GLY A 72 24.71 -26.53 18.49
C GLY A 72 24.89 -28.05 18.56
N VAL A 73 23.87 -28.79 18.13
CA VAL A 73 23.85 -30.25 18.09
C VAL A 73 24.07 -30.72 16.66
N LYS A 74 25.00 -31.66 16.47
CA LYS A 74 25.18 -32.30 15.18
C LYS A 74 24.04 -33.29 14.95
N ILE A 75 23.31 -33.11 13.85
CA ILE A 75 22.22 -34.03 13.45
C ILE A 75 22.75 -34.93 12.34
N ASP A 76 22.44 -36.22 12.40
CA ASP A 76 22.85 -37.20 11.40
C ASP A 76 22.34 -36.78 10.01
N GLY A 77 23.27 -36.70 9.05
CA GLY A 77 22.98 -36.25 7.68
C GLY A 77 23.02 -34.73 7.47
N SER A 78 23.27 -33.93 8.50
CA SER A 78 23.51 -32.49 8.38
C SER A 78 25.00 -32.15 8.47
N GLU A 79 25.51 -31.34 7.55
CA GLU A 79 26.84 -30.75 7.69
C GLU A 79 26.87 -29.64 8.75
N ASP A 80 25.74 -28.94 8.93
CA ASP A 80 25.60 -27.83 9.86
C ASP A 80 25.12 -28.28 11.25
N LEU A 81 25.51 -27.49 12.27
CA LEU A 81 25.02 -27.64 13.64
C LEU A 81 23.58 -27.10 13.75
N HIS A 82 22.72 -27.90 14.37
CA HIS A 82 21.37 -27.49 14.71
C HIS A 82 21.33 -26.75 16.04
N TYR A 83 20.80 -25.53 16.04
CA TYR A 83 20.60 -24.75 17.26
C TYR A 83 19.13 -24.77 17.68
N PHE A 84 18.87 -25.18 18.92
CA PHE A 84 17.55 -25.07 19.51
C PHE A 84 17.24 -23.61 19.82
N THR A 85 16.16 -23.09 19.24
CA THR A 85 15.78 -21.68 19.36
C THR A 85 14.39 -21.55 19.98
N PHE A 86 14.04 -20.34 20.40
CA PHE A 86 12.67 -20.05 20.87
C PHE A 86 11.65 -20.04 19.72
N TYR A 87 12.10 -19.97 18.47
CA TYR A 87 11.25 -19.99 17.27
C TYR A 87 10.26 -21.15 17.28
N GLU A 88 10.69 -22.37 17.62
CA GLU A 88 9.82 -23.54 17.54
C GLU A 88 8.61 -23.45 18.47
N GLU A 89 8.78 -22.85 19.65
CA GLU A 89 7.69 -22.60 20.60
C GLU A 89 6.80 -21.46 20.13
N ILE A 90 7.42 -20.39 19.63
CA ILE A 90 6.73 -19.20 19.13
C ILE A 90 5.85 -19.57 17.92
N ALA A 91 6.39 -20.31 16.96
CA ALA A 91 5.69 -20.74 15.75
C ALA A 91 4.52 -21.70 16.03
N LYS A 92 4.58 -22.48 17.12
CA LYS A 92 3.53 -23.42 17.54
C LYS A 92 2.51 -22.79 18.51
N SER A 93 2.73 -21.56 18.96
CA SER A 93 1.85 -20.89 19.92
C SER A 93 0.53 -20.48 19.28
N SER A 94 -0.59 -20.98 19.82
CA SER A 94 -1.94 -20.58 19.39
C SER A 94 -2.22 -19.10 19.65
N GLU A 95 -1.75 -18.56 20.78
CA GLU A 95 -1.90 -17.14 21.11
C GLU A 95 -1.21 -16.24 20.07
N ILE A 96 -0.03 -16.64 19.59
CA ILE A 96 0.68 -15.90 18.53
C ILE A 96 -0.07 -16.02 17.20
N ALA A 97 -0.57 -17.22 16.86
CA ALA A 97 -1.37 -17.42 15.66
C ALA A 97 -2.64 -16.54 15.67
N ASP A 98 -3.33 -16.45 16.80
CA ASP A 98 -4.53 -15.62 16.98
C ASP A 98 -4.21 -14.13 16.82
N LEU A 99 -3.10 -13.66 17.38
CA LEU A 99 -2.65 -12.27 17.22
C LEU A 99 -2.32 -11.94 15.76
N VAL A 100 -1.61 -12.84 15.07
CA VAL A 100 -1.29 -12.69 13.64
C VAL A 100 -2.57 -12.62 12.80
N GLN A 101 -3.54 -13.48 13.06
CA GLN A 101 -4.83 -13.46 12.35
C GLN A 101 -5.60 -12.16 12.59
N GLN A 102 -5.61 -11.65 13.82
CA GLN A 102 -6.24 -10.37 14.13
C GLN A 102 -5.56 -9.21 13.39
N ILE A 103 -4.23 -9.17 13.36
CA ILE A 103 -3.48 -8.16 12.61
C ILE A 103 -3.81 -8.27 11.12
N ALA A 104 -3.74 -9.47 10.55
CA ALA A 104 -4.07 -9.72 9.14
C ALA A 104 -5.48 -9.24 8.79
N LYS A 105 -6.46 -9.47 9.67
CA LYS A 105 -7.84 -9.01 9.49
C LYS A 105 -7.96 -7.48 9.46
N VAL A 106 -7.25 -6.78 10.34
CA VAL A 106 -7.22 -5.30 10.32
C VAL A 106 -6.67 -4.79 8.99
N TYR A 107 -5.63 -5.42 8.47
CA TYR A 107 -5.04 -5.06 7.18
C TYR A 107 -5.93 -5.42 5.99
N ALA A 108 -6.60 -6.58 6.00
CA ALA A 108 -7.56 -6.95 4.96
C ALA A 108 -8.68 -5.90 4.84
N ASN A 109 -9.23 -5.46 5.98
CA ASN A 109 -10.23 -4.40 6.02
C ASN A 109 -9.68 -3.06 5.52
N THR A 110 -8.42 -2.73 5.85
CA THR A 110 -7.77 -1.49 5.42
C THR A 110 -7.53 -1.48 3.91
N VAL A 111 -7.03 -2.58 3.36
CA VAL A 111 -6.81 -2.79 1.92
C VAL A 111 -8.12 -2.67 1.14
N GLU A 112 -9.21 -3.22 1.67
CA GLU A 112 -10.54 -3.08 1.08
C GLU A 112 -11.01 -1.61 1.07
N LYS A 113 -10.74 -0.84 2.13
CA LYS A 113 -11.02 0.61 2.15
C LYS A 113 -10.21 1.35 1.09
N VAL A 114 -8.92 1.04 0.94
CA VAL A 114 -8.05 1.64 -0.10
C VAL A 114 -8.57 1.32 -1.49
N LYS A 115 -8.97 0.07 -1.74
CA LYS A 115 -9.56 -0.35 -3.02
C LYS A 115 -10.85 0.42 -3.34
N ARG A 116 -11.77 0.52 -2.37
CA ARG A 116 -13.01 1.30 -2.53
C ARG A 116 -12.72 2.78 -2.80
N PHE A 117 -11.71 3.34 -2.14
CA PHE A 117 -11.27 4.70 -2.40
C PHE A 117 -10.79 4.86 -3.85
N GLN A 118 -9.92 3.98 -4.34
CA GLN A 118 -9.46 3.98 -5.74
C GLN A 118 -10.62 3.82 -6.74
N ASP A 119 -11.54 2.88 -6.49
CA ASP A 119 -12.70 2.67 -7.35
C ASP A 119 -13.65 3.86 -7.37
N SER A 120 -13.73 4.63 -6.28
CA SER A 120 -14.52 5.86 -6.23
C SER A 120 -14.05 6.92 -7.23
N TRP A 121 -12.78 6.90 -7.64
CA TRP A 121 -12.24 7.81 -8.66
C TRP A 121 -12.64 7.42 -10.08
N ARG A 122 -13.12 6.19 -10.31
CA ARG A 122 -13.60 5.76 -11.64
C ARG A 122 -14.78 6.61 -12.13
N LYS A 123 -15.61 7.14 -11.24
CA LYS A 123 -16.71 8.07 -11.59
C LYS A 123 -16.20 9.39 -12.19
N HIS A 124 -14.93 9.71 -12.00
CA HIS A 124 -14.28 10.92 -12.49
C HIS A 124 -13.45 10.70 -13.76
N LYS A 125 -13.49 9.50 -14.37
CA LYS A 125 -12.76 9.15 -15.61
C LYS A 125 -12.90 10.17 -16.73
N GLY A 126 -14.09 10.75 -16.92
CA GLY A 126 -14.35 11.76 -17.94
C GLY A 126 -13.52 13.04 -17.79
N LYS A 127 -13.03 13.34 -16.58
CA LYS A 127 -12.14 14.49 -16.30
C LYS A 127 -10.68 14.21 -16.63
N PHE A 128 -10.29 12.94 -16.78
CA PHE A 128 -8.91 12.51 -17.04
C PHE A 128 -8.61 12.29 -18.53
N VAL A 129 -9.52 12.71 -19.42
CA VAL A 129 -9.29 12.63 -20.87
C VAL A 129 -8.29 13.72 -21.27
N ALA A 130 -7.01 13.35 -21.33
CA ALA A 130 -5.98 14.19 -21.94
C ALA A 130 -6.20 14.28 -23.46
N ASN A 131 -6.40 15.51 -23.95
CA ASN A 131 -6.43 15.97 -25.34
C ASN A 131 -6.77 14.92 -26.41
N LYS A 132 -8.04 14.87 -26.83
CA LYS A 132 -8.38 14.41 -28.19
C LYS A 132 -7.64 15.31 -29.18
N VAL A 133 -6.47 14.89 -29.65
CA VAL A 133 -5.99 15.34 -30.96
C VAL A 133 -7.05 14.82 -31.92
N SER A 134 -7.89 15.74 -32.39
CA SER A 134 -8.98 15.45 -33.31
C SER A 134 -8.42 14.75 -34.53
N THR A 135 -8.65 13.45 -34.63
CA THR A 135 -8.53 12.71 -35.88
C THR A 135 -9.58 13.29 -36.82
N ILE A 136 -9.17 14.29 -37.60
CA ILE A 136 -9.93 14.85 -38.72
C ILE A 136 -10.07 13.72 -39.75
N ASN A 137 -11.20 13.03 -39.73
CA ASN A 137 -11.56 12.05 -40.77
C ASN A 137 -11.79 12.80 -42.10
N PRO A 138 -11.07 12.47 -43.19
CA PRO A 138 -11.22 13.13 -44.47
C PRO A 138 -12.33 12.47 -45.29
N LYS A 139 -13.57 12.51 -44.84
CA LYS A 139 -14.71 12.14 -45.72
C LYS A 139 -15.89 13.07 -45.50
N GLY A 140 -16.07 13.93 -46.50
CA GLY A 140 -17.32 14.62 -46.76
C GLY A 140 -17.40 16.03 -46.22
N ARG A 141 -16.82 16.99 -46.96
CA ARG A 141 -17.53 18.17 -47.48
C ARG A 141 -16.55 19.00 -48.32
N SER A 142 -17.00 19.30 -49.52
CA SER A 142 -16.36 20.18 -50.49
C SER A 142 -15.97 21.51 -49.85
N ALA A 143 -14.80 22.01 -50.27
CA ALA A 143 -14.12 23.15 -49.72
C ALA A 143 -14.92 24.46 -49.86
N GLN A 144 -15.30 25.04 -48.72
CA GLN A 144 -15.38 26.48 -48.55
C GLN A 144 -14.65 26.84 -47.25
N GLU A 145 -13.80 27.85 -47.35
CA GLU A 145 -12.79 28.27 -46.40
C GLU A 145 -13.40 28.64 -45.03
N ALA A 146 -12.89 28.03 -43.97
CA ALA A 146 -13.00 28.56 -42.62
C ALA A 146 -11.64 28.42 -41.93
N ARG A 147 -10.78 29.43 -42.15
CA ARG A 147 -9.51 29.60 -41.47
C ARG A 147 -9.79 29.90 -39.99
N VAL A 148 -9.80 28.88 -39.14
CA VAL A 148 -9.88 29.07 -37.68
C VAL A 148 -8.55 29.70 -37.22
N PRO A 149 -8.57 30.85 -36.53
CA PRO A 149 -7.36 31.60 -36.22
C PRO A 149 -6.50 30.88 -35.16
N ALA A 150 -5.18 30.93 -35.33
CA ALA A 150 -4.15 30.33 -34.46
C ALA A 150 -4.28 30.68 -32.96
N LYS A 151 -5.02 31.74 -32.62
CA LYS A 151 -5.33 32.14 -31.24
C LYS A 151 -6.19 31.12 -30.48
N THR A 152 -6.95 30.28 -31.17
CA THR A 152 -7.81 29.26 -30.54
C THR A 152 -6.99 28.07 -30.01
N TYR A 153 -5.92 27.69 -30.71
CA TYR A 153 -5.03 26.60 -30.28
C TYR A 153 -4.18 26.96 -29.06
N GLN A 154 -3.71 28.20 -28.94
CA GLN A 154 -2.98 28.64 -27.74
C GLN A 154 -3.90 28.72 -26.51
N LYS A 155 -5.16 29.14 -26.68
CA LYS A 155 -6.16 29.11 -25.61
C LYS A 155 -6.48 27.70 -25.12
N SER A 156 -6.59 26.71 -26.01
CA SER A 156 -6.87 25.33 -25.59
C SER A 156 -5.71 24.70 -24.83
N VAL A 157 -4.46 24.94 -25.25
CA VAL A 157 -3.26 24.42 -24.55
C VAL A 157 -3.05 25.10 -23.19
N GLN A 158 -3.31 26.41 -23.09
CA GLN A 158 -3.29 27.11 -21.80
C GLN A 158 -4.40 26.64 -20.87
N ASN A 159 -5.63 26.42 -21.38
CA ASN A 159 -6.71 25.85 -20.57
C ASN A 159 -6.41 24.42 -20.12
N THR A 160 -5.73 23.59 -20.92
CA THR A 160 -5.42 22.21 -20.49
C THR A 160 -4.40 22.22 -19.34
N ASN A 161 -3.43 23.15 -19.35
CA ASN A 161 -2.47 23.31 -18.27
C ASN A 161 -3.13 23.90 -17.01
N GLU A 162 -4.08 24.82 -17.14
CA GLU A 162 -4.85 25.32 -15.99
C GLU A 162 -5.84 24.30 -15.44
N GLU A 163 -6.50 23.50 -16.29
CA GLU A 163 -7.41 22.43 -15.86
C GLU A 163 -6.65 21.27 -15.21
N THR A 164 -5.47 20.91 -15.70
CA THR A 164 -4.60 19.91 -15.04
C THR A 164 -4.04 20.44 -13.72
N LEU A 165 -3.62 21.71 -13.65
CA LEU A 165 -3.23 22.34 -12.38
C LEU A 165 -4.41 22.47 -11.40
N THR A 166 -5.62 22.72 -11.90
CA THR A 166 -6.84 22.77 -11.08
C THR A 166 -7.22 21.37 -10.61
N THR A 167 -7.05 20.34 -11.43
CA THR A 167 -7.28 18.94 -11.06
C THR A 167 -6.23 18.46 -10.06
N ILE A 168 -4.96 18.84 -10.22
CA ILE A 168 -3.89 18.59 -9.24
C ILE A 168 -4.14 19.36 -7.95
N LYS A 169 -4.63 20.61 -8.01
CA LYS A 169 -5.05 21.40 -6.83
C LYS A 169 -6.29 20.79 -6.15
N LEU A 170 -7.23 20.23 -6.91
CA LEU A 170 -8.41 19.55 -6.39
C LEU A 170 -8.03 18.22 -5.73
N ILE A 171 -7.11 17.45 -6.36
CA ILE A 171 -6.55 16.22 -5.80
C ILE A 171 -5.76 16.54 -4.52
N LYS A 172 -4.91 17.58 -4.53
CA LYS A 172 -4.25 18.07 -3.31
C LYS A 172 -5.25 18.51 -2.25
N SER A 173 -6.31 19.25 -2.59
CA SER A 173 -7.32 19.70 -1.63
C SER A 173 -8.14 18.55 -1.05
N ILE A 174 -8.49 17.54 -1.85
CA ILE A 174 -9.22 16.34 -1.41
C ILE A 174 -8.33 15.46 -0.52
N LEU A 175 -7.04 15.34 -0.85
CA LEU A 175 -6.08 14.61 -0.03
C LEU A 175 -5.74 15.37 1.27
N PHE A 176 -5.65 16.71 1.25
CA PHE A 176 -5.35 17.53 2.43
C PHE A 176 -6.52 17.60 3.42
N LEU A 177 -7.76 17.64 2.93
CA LEU A 177 -8.95 17.58 3.78
C LEU A 177 -9.05 16.23 4.53
N SER A 178 -8.59 15.14 3.92
CA SER A 178 -8.53 13.83 4.60
C SER A 178 -7.42 13.74 5.65
N THR A 179 -6.46 14.67 5.67
CA THR A 179 -5.39 14.74 6.69
C THR A 179 -5.66 15.75 7.81
N GLU A 180 -6.58 16.71 7.61
CA GLU A 180 -6.96 17.67 8.66
C GLU A 180 -8.07 17.16 9.58
N ASP A 181 -8.89 16.18 9.17
CA ASP A 181 -9.88 15.52 10.03
C ASP A 181 -9.27 14.54 11.07
N LEU A 182 -7.94 14.45 11.15
CA LEU A 182 -7.21 13.66 12.17
C LEU A 182 -6.39 14.52 13.16
N ARG A 183 -6.63 15.83 13.23
CA ARG A 183 -6.10 16.70 14.30
C ARG A 183 -7.22 17.29 15.15
N LEU A 184 -7.83 16.45 15.99
CA LEU A 184 -8.44 16.81 17.27
C LEU A 184 -8.31 15.63 18.24
#